data_AF-A0A532CMC9-F1
#
_entry.id   AF-A0A532CMC9-F1
#
_cell.length_a   1.000
_cell.length_b   1.000
_cell.length_c   1.000
_cell.angle_alpha   90.00
_cell.angle_beta   90.00
_cell.angle_gamma   90.00
#
_symmetry.space_group_name_H-M   'P 1'
#
loop_
_entity.id
_entity.type
_entity.pdbx_description
1 polymer ?
#
loop_
_entity_poly.entity_id
_entity_poly.type
_entity_poly.pdbx_seq_one_letter_code
_entity_poly.pdbx_strand_id
1 'polypeptide(L)'
;MDHQERECRHRHDLLQAGSSQQAPEFALTAERQTASFSGRGQDPQIGASDAGIFPGAIEGNQLPLAAEAVGVYRSAEKPDILPLGQILRTYLVAQVGEELHVIDQHTAHERVLFQRLWRGWQSRDMPSQPLLIPVPVELSAAQSALLLTRSNELEKLGLLVEPFGGTAVAIRGVPVGLGKIDAALLVQDLLDDVTEWDRASSLERRVQPVLASLACHGAVRAGRVLTHPEIQRLILDWVEEGLIMTCPHGRRTAFRLSTDELAKLFGRVGWT
;
A
#
# COMPACT_ATOMS: atom_id res chain seq x y z
N MET A 1 30.68 54.40 -8.84
CA MET A 1 30.90 53.13 -9.54
C MET A 1 32.14 52.43 -8.98
N ASP A 2 32.32 52.42 -7.65
CA ASP A 2 33.59 52.02 -7.03
C ASP A 2 33.43 51.52 -5.57
N HIS A 3 32.21 51.09 -5.22
CA HIS A 3 31.88 50.57 -3.88
C HIS A 3 31.26 49.16 -3.90
N GLN A 4 30.98 48.62 -5.09
CA GLN A 4 30.34 47.31 -5.29
C GLN A 4 31.32 46.19 -5.68
N GLU A 5 32.59 46.51 -5.95
CA GLU A 5 33.61 45.52 -6.33
C GLU A 5 34.53 45.08 -5.17
N ARG A 6 34.39 45.67 -3.98
CA ARG A 6 35.19 45.30 -2.79
C ARG A 6 34.54 44.22 -1.90
N GLU A 7 33.24 43.95 -2.06
CA GLU A 7 32.55 42.85 -1.35
C GLU A 7 32.67 41.48 -2.04
N CYS A 8 33.11 41.44 -3.31
CA CYS A 8 33.27 40.18 -4.05
C CYS A 8 34.64 39.50 -3.86
N ARG A 9 35.60 40.12 -3.17
CA ARG A 9 36.92 39.52 -2.87
C ARG A 9 37.10 39.05 -1.42
N HIS A 10 36.06 39.06 -0.59
CA HIS A 10 36.11 38.55 0.78
C HIS A 10 35.23 37.31 1.04
N ARG A 11 34.55 36.79 0.01
CA ARG A 11 33.81 35.51 0.06
C ARG A 11 34.47 34.36 -0.70
N HIS A 12 35.73 34.52 -1.11
CA HIS A 12 36.50 33.47 -1.81
C HIS A 12 37.63 32.83 -0.97
N ASP A 13 37.82 33.24 0.30
CA ASP A 13 38.87 32.73 1.20
C ASP A 13 38.32 31.95 2.41
N LEU A 14 37.13 31.34 2.30
CA LEU A 14 36.55 30.45 3.32
C LEU A 14 36.29 29.02 2.81
N LEU A 15 37.01 28.62 1.76
CA LEU A 15 36.97 27.28 1.19
C LEU A 15 38.38 26.69 1.11
N GLN A 16 39.06 26.50 2.24
CA GLN A 16 40.16 25.54 2.39
C GLN A 16 40.69 25.49 3.84
N ALA A 17 40.18 24.52 4.62
CA ALA A 17 40.73 23.91 5.83
C ALA A 17 39.51 23.31 6.57
N GLY A 18 39.31 22.02 6.76
CA GLY A 18 40.23 20.93 7.03
C GLY A 18 39.56 20.05 8.11
N SER A 19 40.00 18.79 8.19
CA SER A 19 39.72 17.80 9.24
C SER A 19 38.41 16.99 9.16
N SER A 20 38.55 15.87 8.45
CA SER A 20 38.21 14.51 8.90
C SER A 20 37.69 14.36 10.34
N GLN A 21 36.44 13.90 10.47
CA GLN A 21 36.01 13.09 11.61
C GLN A 21 35.16 11.93 11.09
N GLN A 22 35.73 10.73 11.19
CA GLN A 22 35.08 9.45 10.94
C GLN A 22 34.02 9.21 12.02
N ALA A 23 32.79 8.92 11.61
CA ALA A 23 31.73 8.43 12.48
C ALA A 23 31.95 6.94 12.76
N PRO A 24 31.68 6.44 13.99
CA PRO A 24 31.97 5.06 14.34
C PRO A 24 30.94 4.10 13.71
N GLU A 25 31.49 3.06 13.11
CA GLU A 25 30.80 1.92 12.50
C GLU A 25 30.26 1.01 13.61
N PHE A 26 28.93 0.92 13.74
CA PHE A 26 28.27 0.00 14.68
C PHE A 26 28.19 -1.40 14.05
N ALA A 27 29.08 -2.29 14.47
CA ALA A 27 29.03 -3.71 14.16
C ALA A 27 27.91 -4.40 14.96
N LEU A 28 26.89 -4.90 14.26
CA LEU A 28 25.89 -5.82 14.82
C LEU A 28 26.38 -7.26 14.62
N THR A 29 26.96 -7.85 15.66
CA THR A 29 27.25 -9.29 15.72
C THR A 29 25.97 -10.08 15.93
N ALA A 30 25.71 -10.99 15.00
CA ALA A 30 24.63 -11.97 15.07
C ALA A 30 24.99 -13.12 16.02
N GLU A 31 24.17 -13.35 17.04
CA GLU A 31 24.17 -14.60 17.80
C GLU A 31 22.87 -15.37 17.53
N ARG A 32 23.00 -16.51 16.86
CA ARG A 32 21.94 -17.52 16.70
C ARG A 32 21.81 -18.28 18.02
N GLN A 33 20.65 -18.19 18.66
CA GLN A 33 20.24 -19.14 19.70
C GLN A 33 19.19 -20.09 19.14
N THR A 34 19.56 -21.36 19.07
CA THR A 34 18.69 -22.50 18.78
C THR A 34 17.94 -22.91 20.04
N ALA A 35 16.61 -22.87 20.02
CA ALA A 35 15.78 -23.47 21.06
C ALA A 35 14.88 -24.54 20.43
N SER A 36 15.16 -25.79 20.79
CA SER A 36 14.35 -26.98 20.54
C SER A 36 13.15 -27.02 21.47
N PHE A 37 11.93 -27.23 20.95
CA PHE A 37 10.75 -27.47 21.77
C PHE A 37 10.05 -28.77 21.36
N SER A 38 9.98 -29.70 22.30
CA SER A 38 9.26 -30.97 22.24
C SER A 38 8.05 -30.91 23.16
N GLY A 39 6.86 -31.29 22.67
CA GLY A 39 5.71 -31.50 23.56
C GLY A 39 4.40 -31.74 22.80
N ARG A 40 3.95 -33.00 22.77
CA ARG A 40 2.64 -33.46 22.31
C ARG A 40 1.53 -33.09 23.31
N GLY A 41 0.30 -32.89 22.82
CA GLY A 41 -0.87 -33.51 23.45
C GLY A 41 -2.17 -32.69 23.52
N GLN A 42 -3.13 -33.10 22.67
CA GLN A 42 -4.57 -33.29 22.93
C GLN A 42 -5.56 -32.11 22.81
N ASP A 43 -6.46 -32.24 21.83
CA ASP A 43 -7.80 -31.64 21.73
C ASP A 43 -8.75 -32.18 22.83
N PRO A 44 -9.84 -31.44 23.17
CA PRO A 44 -11.13 -31.74 22.53
C PRO A 44 -12.05 -30.53 22.22
N GLN A 45 -12.64 -30.60 21.02
CA GLN A 45 -14.01 -30.26 20.58
C GLN A 45 -14.63 -28.87 20.83
N ILE A 46 -14.82 -28.14 19.72
CA ILE A 46 -15.61 -26.91 19.56
C ILE A 46 -16.98 -27.24 18.96
N GLY A 47 -18.04 -26.70 19.56
CA GLY A 47 -19.38 -26.56 19.00
C GLY A 47 -19.58 -25.20 18.31
N ALA A 48 -20.40 -25.20 17.27
CA ALA A 48 -20.51 -24.25 16.16
C ALA A 48 -20.88 -22.76 16.45
N SER A 49 -20.41 -21.90 15.53
CA SER A 49 -21.08 -20.79 14.79
C SER A 49 -20.17 -19.55 14.69
N ASP A 50 -19.30 -19.46 13.68
CA ASP A 50 -19.49 -19.00 12.29
C ASP A 50 -19.53 -17.46 12.13
N ALA A 51 -18.33 -16.88 12.02
CA ALA A 51 -18.02 -15.70 11.21
C ALA A 51 -16.52 -15.80 10.84
N GLY A 52 -16.22 -16.02 9.56
CA GLY A 52 -14.90 -16.41 9.06
C GLY A 52 -13.75 -15.48 9.46
N ILE A 53 -12.89 -15.99 10.35
CA ILE A 53 -11.57 -15.45 10.69
C ILE A 53 -10.56 -16.09 9.71
N PHE A 54 -9.79 -15.27 8.99
CA PHE A 54 -8.61 -15.74 8.26
C PHE A 54 -7.47 -16.02 9.26
N PRO A 55 -6.95 -17.26 9.36
CA PRO A 55 -5.77 -17.53 10.17
C PRO A 55 -4.51 -17.29 9.33
N GLY A 56 -3.80 -16.23 9.67
CA GLY A 56 -2.51 -15.85 9.09
C GLY A 56 -1.84 -14.82 9.99
N ALA A 57 -1.60 -15.20 11.25
CA ALA A 57 -0.91 -14.37 12.21
C ALA A 57 0.55 -14.20 11.79
N ILE A 58 0.93 -12.97 11.42
CA ILE A 58 2.33 -12.56 11.46
C ILE A 58 2.58 -12.11 12.90
N GLU A 59 3.36 -12.91 13.65
CA GLU A 59 4.01 -12.50 14.89
C GLU A 59 5.00 -11.36 14.58
N GLY A 60 4.47 -10.13 14.53
CA GLY A 60 5.24 -8.91 14.59
C GLY A 60 4.88 -8.23 15.91
N ASN A 61 5.88 -8.02 16.77
CA ASN A 61 5.78 -7.37 18.07
C ASN A 61 5.01 -6.04 17.96
N GLN A 62 3.71 -6.05 18.24
CA GLN A 62 2.85 -4.87 18.22
C GLN A 62 3.24 -4.00 19.41
N LEU A 63 3.67 -2.76 19.15
CA LEU A 63 3.88 -1.78 20.21
C LEU A 63 2.58 -1.59 21.00
N PRO A 64 2.61 -1.45 22.34
CA PRO A 64 1.41 -1.35 23.18
C PRO A 64 0.42 -0.24 22.79
N LEU A 65 0.87 0.79 22.08
CA LEU A 65 0.01 1.86 21.54
C LEU A 65 -0.90 1.37 20.39
N ALA A 66 -0.51 0.30 19.70
CA ALA A 66 -1.26 -0.32 18.60
C ALA A 66 -2.23 -1.42 19.07
N ALA A 67 -2.29 -1.70 20.39
CA ALA A 67 -3.38 -2.47 21.00
C ALA A 67 -4.63 -1.58 21.06
N GLU A 68 -5.14 -1.21 19.88
CA GLU A 68 -6.44 -0.58 19.69
C GLU A 68 -7.44 -1.41 20.50
N ALA A 69 -8.11 -0.78 21.47
CA ALA A 69 -9.13 -1.47 22.22
C ALA A 69 -10.16 -1.98 21.20
N VAL A 70 -10.53 -3.26 21.28
CA VAL A 70 -11.59 -3.87 20.46
C VAL A 70 -12.94 -3.33 20.93
N GLY A 71 -13.12 -2.01 20.87
CA GLY A 71 -14.35 -1.31 21.13
C GLY A 71 -15.22 -1.33 19.88
N VAL A 72 -16.52 -1.56 20.06
CA VAL A 72 -17.48 -1.47 18.97
C VAL A 72 -17.54 -0.02 18.51
N TYR A 73 -17.11 0.20 17.27
CA TYR A 73 -17.04 1.48 16.59
C TYR A 73 -18.46 2.05 16.41
N ARG A 74 -18.67 3.33 16.76
CA ARG A 74 -19.88 4.05 16.35
C ARG A 74 -19.74 4.39 14.87
N SER A 75 -20.34 3.58 14.01
CA SER A 75 -20.50 3.93 12.61
C SER A 75 -21.55 5.04 12.50
N ALA A 76 -21.10 6.28 12.30
CA ALA A 76 -21.98 7.31 11.75
C ALA A 76 -22.21 6.96 10.27
N GLU A 77 -23.46 7.03 9.80
CA GLU A 77 -23.84 6.65 8.43
C GLU A 77 -23.04 7.43 7.36
N LYS A 78 -22.58 8.64 7.72
CA LYS A 78 -21.49 9.39 7.07
C LYS A 78 -20.73 10.21 8.13
N PRO A 79 -19.48 9.86 8.48
CA PRO A 79 -18.72 10.65 9.44
C PRO A 79 -18.27 11.98 8.84
N ASP A 80 -18.21 13.03 9.65
CA ASP A 80 -17.56 14.28 9.27
C ASP A 80 -16.05 14.03 9.09
N ILE A 81 -15.46 14.57 8.02
CA ILE A 81 -14.04 14.35 7.70
C ILE A 81 -13.34 15.70 7.67
N LEU A 82 -12.33 15.85 8.52
CA LEU A 82 -11.45 17.01 8.55
C LEU A 82 -10.00 16.56 8.30
N PRO A 83 -9.48 16.73 7.07
CA PRO A 83 -8.08 16.47 6.77
C PRO A 83 -7.18 17.49 7.48
N LEU A 84 -6.22 17.03 8.27
CA LEU A 84 -5.30 17.91 9.01
C LEU A 84 -3.99 18.11 8.24
N GLY A 85 -3.51 17.10 7.52
CA GLY A 85 -2.36 17.22 6.65
C GLY A 85 -1.60 15.92 6.42
N GLN A 86 -0.35 16.06 5.96
CA GLN A 86 0.57 14.96 5.71
C GLN A 86 1.82 15.14 6.56
N ILE A 87 2.28 14.06 7.19
CA ILE A 87 3.52 14.01 7.95
C ILE A 87 4.49 13.02 7.31
N LEU A 88 5.79 13.34 7.36
CA LEU A 88 6.87 12.48 6.84
C LEU A 88 6.69 12.04 5.38
N ARG A 89 5.94 12.82 4.58
CA ARG A 89 5.61 12.53 3.18
C ARG A 89 4.95 11.15 2.98
N THR A 90 4.35 10.58 4.02
CA THR A 90 3.93 9.17 4.06
C THR A 90 2.59 8.98 4.77
N TYR A 91 2.39 9.64 5.90
CA TYR A 91 1.17 9.46 6.69
C TYR A 91 0.26 10.66 6.55
N LEU A 92 -1.03 10.39 6.38
CA LEU A 92 -2.10 11.39 6.42
C LEU A 92 -2.65 11.42 7.84
N VAL A 93 -2.96 12.62 8.30
CA VAL A 93 -3.59 12.84 9.60
C VAL A 93 -4.94 13.49 9.35
N ALA A 94 -5.99 12.93 9.93
CA ALA A 94 -7.35 13.40 9.75
C ALA A 94 -8.19 13.16 11.00
N GLN A 95 -9.19 14.00 11.22
CA GLN A 95 -10.30 13.65 12.08
C GLN A 95 -11.40 13.02 11.23
N VAL A 96 -11.90 11.86 11.65
CA VAL A 96 -13.04 11.17 11.04
C VAL A 96 -14.07 10.93 12.14
N GLY A 97 -15.22 11.61 12.05
CA GLY A 97 -16.16 11.73 13.16
C GLY A 97 -15.50 12.41 14.34
N GLU A 98 -15.45 11.72 15.48
CA GLU A 98 -14.80 12.20 16.71
C GLU A 98 -13.40 11.59 16.93
N GLU A 99 -12.88 10.84 15.95
CA GLU A 99 -11.66 10.06 16.11
C GLU A 99 -10.50 10.65 15.32
N LEU A 100 -9.30 10.60 15.90
CA LEU A 100 -8.06 10.93 15.20
C LEU A 100 -7.58 9.71 14.42
N HIS A 101 -7.39 9.84 13.11
CA HIS A 101 -6.84 8.82 12.24
C HIS A 101 -5.44 9.20 11.77
N VAL A 102 -4.53 8.24 11.80
CA VAL A 102 -3.23 8.30 11.13
C VAL A 102 -3.18 7.18 10.09
N ILE A 103 -3.09 7.58 8.84
CA ILE A 103 -3.36 6.74 7.67
C ILE A 103 -2.07 6.65 6.84
N ASP A 104 -1.60 5.45 6.53
CA ASP A 104 -0.54 5.27 5.54
C ASP A 104 -1.13 5.52 4.15
N GLN A 105 -0.61 6.55 3.46
CA GLN A 105 -1.15 6.99 2.18
C GLN A 105 -1.07 5.91 1.09
N HIS A 106 -0.06 5.05 1.14
CA HIS A 106 0.18 4.05 0.11
C HIS A 106 -0.80 2.91 0.27
N THR A 107 -0.86 2.33 1.47
CA THR A 107 -1.74 1.18 1.74
C THR A 107 -3.22 1.57 1.72
N ALA A 108 -3.57 2.79 2.12
CA ALA A 108 -4.93 3.30 1.97
C ALA A 108 -5.33 3.48 0.49
N HIS A 109 -4.45 4.06 -0.34
CA HIS A 109 -4.76 4.22 -1.77
C HIS A 109 -4.82 2.88 -2.50
N GLU A 110 -3.92 1.95 -2.17
CA GLU A 110 -3.95 0.57 -2.67
C GLU A 110 -5.29 -0.10 -2.33
N ARG A 111 -5.77 0.03 -1.08
CA ARG A 111 -7.07 -0.51 -0.68
C ARG A 111 -8.21 0.13 -1.48
N VAL A 112 -8.24 1.45 -1.63
CA VAL A 112 -9.25 2.14 -2.44
C VAL A 112 -9.28 1.62 -3.87
N LEU A 113 -8.12 1.55 -4.53
CA LEU A 113 -8.01 1.07 -5.91
C LEU A 113 -8.46 -0.39 -6.03
N PHE A 114 -8.04 -1.25 -5.11
CA PHE A 114 -8.47 -2.64 -5.10
C PHE A 114 -9.99 -2.78 -4.99
N GLN A 115 -10.64 -2.04 -4.09
CA GLN A 115 -12.11 -2.13 -3.94
C GLN A 115 -12.83 -1.69 -5.21
N ARG A 116 -12.33 -0.66 -5.90
CA ARG A 116 -12.88 -0.20 -7.19
C ARG A 116 -12.69 -1.25 -8.28
N LEU A 117 -11.49 -1.78 -8.42
CA LEU A 117 -11.18 -2.85 -9.36
C LEU A 117 -12.02 -4.10 -9.10
N TRP A 118 -12.16 -4.49 -7.83
CA TRP A 118 -12.96 -5.63 -7.41
C TRP A 118 -14.43 -5.46 -7.78
N ARG A 119 -15.02 -4.28 -7.50
CA ARG A 119 -16.40 -3.95 -7.90
C ARG A 119 -16.55 -3.91 -9.43
N GLY A 120 -15.60 -3.35 -10.16
CA GLY A 120 -15.60 -3.33 -11.62
C GLY A 120 -15.57 -4.74 -12.22
N TRP A 121 -14.69 -5.61 -11.70
CA TRP A 121 -14.63 -7.01 -12.11
C TRP A 121 -15.93 -7.76 -11.83
N GLN A 122 -16.51 -7.63 -10.63
CA GLN A 122 -17.76 -8.29 -10.26
C GLN A 122 -18.95 -7.85 -11.13
N SER A 123 -19.01 -6.56 -11.47
CA SER A 123 -20.04 -5.99 -12.34
C SER A 123 -19.79 -6.18 -13.84
N ARG A 124 -18.62 -6.73 -14.21
CA ARG A 124 -18.13 -6.81 -15.60
C ARG A 124 -18.01 -5.45 -16.29
N ASP A 125 -17.81 -4.40 -15.50
CA ASP A 125 -17.55 -3.04 -15.95
C ASP A 125 -16.10 -2.66 -15.59
N MET A 126 -15.18 -3.12 -16.43
CA MET A 126 -13.74 -2.94 -16.25
C MET A 126 -13.11 -2.30 -17.50
N PRO A 127 -13.42 -1.02 -17.78
CA PRO A 127 -12.90 -0.35 -18.97
C PRO A 127 -11.38 -0.16 -18.87
N SER A 128 -10.71 -0.36 -20.00
CA SER A 128 -9.28 -0.11 -20.15
C SER A 128 -9.03 1.32 -20.66
N GLN A 129 -8.05 1.99 -20.09
CA GLN A 129 -7.43 3.20 -20.59
C GLN A 129 -6.22 2.82 -21.48
N PRO A 130 -6.27 3.10 -22.80
CA PRO A 130 -5.11 2.92 -23.66
C PRO A 130 -3.96 3.85 -23.26
N LEU A 131 -2.73 3.35 -23.31
CA LEU A 131 -1.53 4.14 -23.14
C LEU A 131 -1.25 4.92 -24.43
N LEU A 132 -0.81 6.17 -24.30
CA LEU A 132 -0.41 6.99 -25.44
C LEU A 132 0.76 6.35 -26.21
N ILE A 133 1.69 5.75 -25.47
CA ILE A 133 2.83 5.01 -26.00
C ILE A 133 2.80 3.63 -25.36
N PRO A 134 2.71 2.55 -26.15
CA PRO A 134 2.85 1.18 -25.65
C PRO A 134 4.17 1.01 -24.91
N VAL A 135 4.16 0.30 -23.79
CA VAL A 135 5.39 0.05 -23.02
C VAL A 135 5.84 -1.40 -23.27
N PRO A 136 6.92 -1.62 -24.04
CA PRO A 136 7.48 -2.95 -24.24
C PRO A 136 8.20 -3.43 -22.98
N VAL A 137 8.03 -4.71 -22.65
CA VAL A 137 8.68 -5.40 -21.54
C VAL A 137 9.35 -6.66 -22.08
N GLU A 138 10.68 -6.71 -22.00
CA GLU A 138 11.47 -7.86 -22.38
C GLU A 138 11.29 -9.00 -21.37
N LEU A 139 11.03 -10.20 -21.88
CA LEU A 139 10.76 -11.40 -21.09
C LEU A 139 11.50 -12.60 -21.67
N SER A 140 11.56 -13.70 -20.91
CA SER A 140 11.90 -14.99 -21.51
C SER A 140 10.78 -15.49 -22.44
N ALA A 141 11.12 -16.36 -23.39
CA ALA A 141 10.13 -16.95 -24.29
C ALA A 141 8.98 -17.65 -23.55
N ALA A 142 9.28 -18.31 -22.42
CA ALA A 142 8.28 -18.97 -21.59
C ALA A 142 7.34 -17.97 -20.90
N GLN A 143 7.88 -16.89 -20.34
CA GLN A 143 7.08 -15.84 -19.68
C GLN A 143 6.19 -15.09 -20.70
N SER A 144 6.73 -14.75 -21.86
CA SER A 144 5.96 -14.12 -22.94
C SER A 144 4.81 -15.02 -23.39
N ALA A 145 5.09 -16.31 -23.65
CA ALA A 145 4.06 -17.27 -24.03
C ALA A 145 2.97 -17.44 -22.95
N LEU A 146 3.36 -17.44 -21.66
CA LEU A 146 2.41 -17.51 -20.54
C LEU A 146 1.44 -16.34 -20.55
N LEU A 147 1.94 -15.10 -20.61
CA LEU A 147 1.08 -13.90 -20.61
C LEU A 147 0.20 -13.83 -21.85
N LEU A 148 0.74 -14.14 -23.04
CA LEU A 148 0.00 -14.09 -24.29
C LEU A 148 -1.14 -15.13 -24.31
N THR A 149 -0.92 -16.32 -23.74
CA THR A 149 -1.96 -17.36 -23.61
C THR A 149 -3.11 -16.90 -22.70
N ARG A 150 -2.85 -15.99 -21.77
CA ARG A 150 -3.82 -15.45 -20.79
C ARG A 150 -4.29 -14.02 -21.14
N SER A 151 -3.94 -13.51 -22.31
CA SER A 151 -4.23 -12.13 -22.73
C SER A 151 -5.73 -11.81 -22.68
N ASN A 152 -6.59 -12.73 -23.13
CA ASN A 152 -8.05 -12.56 -23.07
C ASN A 152 -8.60 -12.47 -21.64
N GLU A 153 -8.01 -13.21 -20.70
CA GLU A 153 -8.35 -13.12 -19.28
C GLU A 153 -7.86 -11.81 -18.66
N LEU A 154 -6.65 -11.37 -19.00
CA LEU A 154 -6.08 -10.10 -18.55
C LEU A 154 -6.87 -8.90 -19.11
N GLU A 155 -7.36 -8.98 -20.35
CA GLU A 155 -8.21 -7.96 -20.96
C GLU A 155 -9.51 -7.76 -20.18
N LYS A 156 -10.12 -8.84 -19.65
CA LYS A 156 -11.30 -8.76 -18.77
C LYS A 156 -10.99 -8.07 -17.43
N LEU A 157 -9.72 -8.00 -17.05
CA LEU A 157 -9.25 -7.25 -15.90
C LEU A 157 -8.81 -5.83 -16.27
N GLY A 158 -9.08 -5.38 -17.50
CA GLY A 158 -8.74 -4.06 -18.02
C GLY A 158 -7.28 -3.91 -18.47
N LEU A 159 -6.51 -4.99 -18.50
CA LEU A 159 -5.09 -4.98 -18.90
C LEU A 159 -4.93 -5.46 -20.34
N LEU A 160 -4.47 -4.57 -21.23
CA LEU A 160 -4.26 -4.89 -22.63
C LEU A 160 -2.80 -5.28 -22.85
N VAL A 161 -2.56 -6.57 -23.13
CA VAL A 161 -1.23 -7.14 -23.39
C VAL A 161 -1.18 -7.68 -24.81
N GLU A 162 -0.20 -7.24 -25.59
CA GLU A 162 -0.01 -7.69 -26.98
C GLU A 162 1.43 -8.19 -27.22
N PRO A 163 1.66 -9.07 -28.21
CA PRO A 163 3.01 -9.49 -28.56
C PRO A 163 3.82 -8.31 -29.12
N PHE A 164 5.10 -8.22 -28.76
CA PHE A 164 5.99 -7.18 -29.25
C PHE A 164 7.36 -7.75 -29.61
N GLY A 165 7.65 -7.91 -30.91
CA GLY A 165 8.91 -8.51 -31.36
C GLY A 165 8.99 -10.01 -31.05
N GLY A 166 10.18 -10.49 -30.67
CA GLY A 166 10.45 -11.93 -30.50
C GLY A 166 10.03 -12.49 -29.13
N THR A 167 10.52 -11.90 -28.05
CA THR A 167 10.30 -12.39 -26.67
C THR A 167 9.70 -11.32 -25.75
N ALA A 168 9.37 -10.15 -26.26
CA ALA A 168 8.74 -9.09 -25.48
C ALA A 168 7.22 -9.08 -25.64
N VAL A 169 6.57 -8.48 -24.64
CA VAL A 169 5.15 -8.11 -24.68
C VAL A 169 5.04 -6.60 -24.54
N ALA A 170 4.00 -6.00 -25.08
CA ALA A 170 3.70 -4.59 -24.86
C ALA A 170 2.44 -4.43 -24.02
N ILE A 171 2.54 -3.61 -22.98
CA ILE A 171 1.36 -3.10 -22.27
C ILE A 171 0.79 -1.95 -23.10
N ARG A 172 -0.44 -2.12 -23.55
CA ARG A 172 -1.17 -1.16 -24.39
C ARG A 172 -2.22 -0.37 -23.65
N GLY A 173 -2.65 -0.87 -22.51
CA GLY A 173 -3.69 -0.25 -21.71
C GLY A 173 -3.80 -0.91 -20.35
N VAL A 174 -4.34 -0.15 -19.41
CA VAL A 174 -4.54 -0.53 -18.02
C VAL A 174 -5.95 -0.15 -17.60
N PRO A 175 -6.50 -0.72 -16.51
CA PRO A 175 -7.80 -0.27 -16.00
C PRO A 175 -7.88 1.25 -15.82
N VAL A 176 -9.02 1.83 -16.20
CA VAL A 176 -9.30 3.25 -15.98
C VAL A 176 -9.18 3.58 -14.49
N GLY A 177 -8.57 4.72 -14.19
CA GLY A 177 -8.41 5.21 -12.82
C GLY A 177 -7.18 4.67 -12.11
N LEU A 178 -6.44 3.73 -12.71
CA LEU A 178 -5.06 3.50 -12.30
C LEU A 178 -4.22 4.72 -12.69
N GLY A 179 -3.40 5.19 -11.75
CA GLY A 179 -2.47 6.28 -11.98
C GLY A 179 -1.33 5.88 -12.92
N LYS A 180 -0.19 6.56 -12.78
CA LYS A 180 1.02 6.14 -13.48
C LYS A 180 1.50 4.79 -12.94
N ILE A 181 1.60 3.80 -13.82
CA ILE A 181 2.11 2.47 -13.49
C ILE A 181 3.54 2.29 -13.98
N ASP A 182 4.32 1.50 -13.25
CA ASP A 182 5.58 0.94 -13.75
C ASP A 182 5.26 -0.39 -14.44
N ALA A 183 5.20 -0.38 -15.77
CA ALA A 183 4.78 -1.56 -16.54
C ALA A 183 5.75 -2.74 -16.38
N ALA A 184 7.05 -2.49 -16.19
CA ALA A 184 8.03 -3.55 -16.06
C ALA A 184 7.83 -4.28 -14.73
N LEU A 185 7.71 -3.54 -13.62
CA LEU A 185 7.44 -4.13 -12.31
C LEU A 185 6.06 -4.80 -12.26
N LEU A 186 5.04 -4.17 -12.84
CA LEU A 186 3.70 -4.76 -12.93
C LEU A 186 3.74 -6.11 -13.66
N VAL A 187 4.42 -6.20 -14.80
CA VAL A 187 4.51 -7.45 -15.56
C VAL A 187 5.23 -8.55 -14.78
N GLN A 188 6.25 -8.23 -13.98
CA GLN A 188 6.91 -9.23 -13.14
C GLN A 188 5.97 -9.76 -12.06
N ASP A 189 5.28 -8.89 -11.32
CA ASP A 189 4.34 -9.31 -10.28
C ASP A 189 3.16 -10.11 -10.89
N LEU A 190 2.69 -9.72 -12.09
CA LEU A 190 1.67 -10.46 -12.82
C LEU A 190 2.11 -11.85 -13.25
N LEU A 191 3.38 -12.05 -13.62
CA LEU A 191 3.90 -13.36 -13.99
C LEU A 191 3.85 -14.32 -12.82
N ASP A 192 4.19 -13.85 -11.62
CA ASP A 192 4.10 -14.62 -10.38
C ASP A 192 2.63 -14.99 -10.10
N ASP A 193 1.71 -14.01 -10.18
CA ASP A 193 0.28 -14.24 -9.95
C ASP A 193 -0.34 -15.22 -10.96
N VAL A 194 -0.04 -15.05 -12.24
CA VAL A 194 -0.61 -15.86 -13.34
C VAL A 194 -0.07 -17.28 -13.35
N THR A 195 1.16 -17.50 -12.87
CA THR A 195 1.75 -18.85 -12.73
C THR A 195 0.95 -19.71 -11.75
N GLU A 196 0.35 -19.10 -10.73
CA GLU A 196 -0.44 -19.80 -9.71
C GLU A 196 -1.91 -19.99 -10.10
N TRP A 197 -2.37 -19.45 -11.23
CA TRP A 197 -3.77 -19.50 -11.63
C TRP A 197 -4.30 -20.93 -11.77
N ASP A 198 -3.53 -21.83 -12.39
CA ASP A 198 -3.96 -23.21 -12.61
C ASP A 198 -4.07 -24.00 -11.30
N ARG A 199 -3.44 -23.53 -10.22
CA ARG A 199 -3.51 -24.13 -8.87
C ARG A 199 -4.63 -23.55 -8.01
N ALA A 200 -5.16 -22.38 -8.37
CA ALA A 200 -6.20 -21.73 -7.60
C ALA A 200 -7.55 -22.45 -7.74
N SER A 201 -8.20 -22.65 -6.59
CA SER A 201 -9.43 -23.46 -6.46
C SER A 201 -10.71 -22.76 -6.91
N SER A 202 -10.68 -21.45 -7.16
CA SER A 202 -11.81 -20.68 -7.67
C SER A 202 -11.35 -19.52 -8.55
N LEU A 203 -12.27 -18.95 -9.33
CA LEU A 203 -11.96 -17.80 -10.19
C LEU A 203 -11.57 -16.58 -9.36
N GLU A 204 -12.24 -16.34 -8.24
CA GLU A 204 -11.94 -15.24 -7.32
C GLU A 204 -10.51 -15.34 -6.79
N ARG A 205 -10.06 -16.53 -6.40
CA ARG A 205 -8.69 -16.75 -5.92
C ARG A 205 -7.63 -16.56 -7.02
N ARG A 206 -8.01 -16.64 -8.30
CA ARG A 206 -7.12 -16.30 -9.43
C ARG A 206 -7.03 -14.80 -9.64
N VAL A 207 -8.17 -14.12 -9.55
CA VAL A 207 -8.30 -12.70 -9.91
C VAL A 207 -7.82 -11.78 -8.79
N GLN A 208 -8.07 -12.10 -7.53
CA GLN A 208 -7.72 -11.25 -6.39
C GLN A 208 -6.23 -10.85 -6.35
N PRO A 209 -5.26 -11.76 -6.49
CA PRO A 209 -3.84 -11.39 -6.52
C PRO A 209 -3.51 -10.40 -7.63
N VAL A 210 -4.02 -10.65 -8.85
CA VAL A 210 -3.79 -9.76 -10.00
C VAL A 210 -4.36 -8.36 -9.77
N LEU A 211 -5.56 -8.25 -9.19
CA LEU A 211 -6.14 -6.95 -8.86
C LEU A 211 -5.39 -6.25 -7.73
N ALA A 212 -4.81 -6.99 -6.78
CA ALA A 212 -3.95 -6.45 -5.74
C ALA A 212 -2.65 -5.88 -6.33
N SER A 213 -2.02 -6.61 -7.26
CA SER A 213 -0.84 -6.16 -8.01
C SER A 213 -1.13 -4.89 -8.82
N LEU A 214 -2.25 -4.86 -9.56
CA LEU A 214 -2.69 -3.66 -10.30
C LEU A 214 -2.91 -2.46 -9.37
N ALA A 215 -3.59 -2.67 -8.24
CA ALA A 215 -3.85 -1.63 -7.25
C ALA A 215 -2.54 -1.08 -6.64
N CYS A 216 -1.59 -1.95 -6.30
CA CYS A 216 -0.29 -1.56 -5.75
C CYS A 216 0.50 -0.68 -6.72
N HIS A 217 0.52 -1.05 -8.00
CA HIS A 217 1.23 -0.27 -9.03
C HIS A 217 0.55 1.05 -9.38
N GLY A 218 -0.78 1.13 -9.27
CA GLY A 218 -1.52 2.38 -9.45
C GLY A 218 -1.56 3.28 -8.21
N ALA A 219 -1.22 2.74 -7.03
CA ALA A 219 -1.31 3.46 -5.78
C ALA A 219 -0.27 4.59 -5.67
N VAL A 220 -0.56 5.53 -4.77
CA VAL A 220 0.37 6.63 -4.47
C VAL A 220 1.53 6.01 -3.71
N ARG A 221 2.76 6.23 -4.18
CA ARG A 221 3.95 5.73 -3.50
C ARG A 221 4.18 6.47 -2.19
N ALA A 222 4.74 5.76 -1.20
CA ALA A 222 5.29 6.39 -0.01
C ALA A 222 6.35 7.43 -0.40
N GLY A 223 6.43 8.54 0.34
CA GLY A 223 7.35 9.64 0.06
C GLY A 223 6.82 10.66 -0.96
N ARG A 224 5.70 10.42 -1.65
CA ARG A 224 5.08 11.45 -2.51
C ARG A 224 4.42 12.52 -1.64
N VAL A 225 4.75 13.79 -1.86
CA VAL A 225 4.02 14.91 -1.24
C VAL A 225 2.67 15.05 -1.93
N LEU A 226 1.59 15.09 -1.14
CA LEU A 226 0.24 15.29 -1.63
C LEU A 226 -0.23 16.72 -1.35
N THR A 227 -0.96 17.30 -2.30
CA THR A 227 -1.67 18.56 -2.08
C THR A 227 -2.86 18.35 -1.15
N HIS A 228 -3.32 19.40 -0.48
CA HIS A 228 -4.45 19.29 0.45
C HIS A 228 -5.72 18.70 -0.22
N PRO A 229 -6.09 19.07 -1.45
CA PRO A 229 -7.20 18.42 -2.16
C PRO A 229 -6.99 16.93 -2.44
N GLU A 230 -5.75 16.50 -2.74
CA GLU A 230 -5.44 15.07 -2.93
C GLU A 230 -5.54 14.29 -1.62
N ILE A 231 -5.06 14.88 -0.51
CA ILE A 231 -5.19 14.30 0.84
C ILE A 231 -6.68 14.13 1.17
N GLN A 232 -7.47 15.19 1.01
CA GLN A 232 -8.91 15.15 1.26
C GLN A 232 -9.60 14.09 0.40
N ARG A 233 -9.30 14.03 -0.90
CA ARG A 233 -9.92 13.05 -1.79
C ARG A 233 -9.57 11.62 -1.41
N LEU A 234 -8.32 11.33 -1.08
CA LEU A 234 -7.90 9.99 -0.69
C LEU A 234 -8.57 9.54 0.62
N ILE A 235 -8.70 10.42 1.61
CA ILE A 235 -9.38 10.09 2.86
C ILE A 235 -10.87 9.85 2.60
N LEU A 236 -11.53 10.72 1.82
CA LEU A 236 -12.94 10.55 1.44
C LEU A 236 -13.15 9.21 0.73
N ASP A 237 -12.32 8.91 -0.26
CA ASP A 237 -12.37 7.64 -0.99
C ASP A 237 -12.22 6.45 -0.04
N TRP A 238 -11.26 6.50 0.89
CA TRP A 238 -11.05 5.43 1.86
C TRP A 238 -12.24 5.25 2.82
N VAL A 239 -12.89 6.34 3.23
CA VAL A 239 -14.13 6.29 4.03
C VAL A 239 -15.29 5.70 3.22
N GLU A 240 -15.47 6.13 1.97
CA GLU A 240 -16.50 5.62 1.05
C GLU A 240 -16.35 4.11 0.78
N GLU A 241 -15.11 3.61 0.79
CA GLU A 241 -14.81 2.17 0.67
C GLU A 241 -14.91 1.41 2.02
N GLY A 242 -15.47 2.04 3.06
CA GLY A 242 -15.82 1.39 4.32
C GLY A 242 -14.73 1.37 5.38
N LEU A 243 -13.78 2.32 5.35
CA LEU A 243 -12.72 2.47 6.38
C LEU A 243 -11.89 1.19 6.59
N ILE A 244 -11.66 0.42 5.52
CA ILE A 244 -11.00 -0.88 5.63
C ILE A 244 -9.57 -0.70 6.13
N MET A 245 -9.27 -1.31 7.28
CA MET A 245 -8.05 -1.11 8.07
C MET A 245 -6.84 -1.95 7.60
N THR A 246 -7.00 -2.76 6.55
CA THR A 246 -5.98 -3.67 6.03
C THR A 246 -5.93 -3.56 4.52
N CYS A 247 -4.76 -3.48 3.89
CA CYS A 247 -4.61 -3.49 2.44
C CYS A 247 -4.72 -4.92 1.87
N PRO A 248 -4.87 -5.09 0.54
CA PRO A 248 -4.93 -6.40 -0.10
C PRO A 248 -3.76 -7.33 0.25
N HIS A 249 -2.57 -6.79 0.49
CA HIS A 249 -1.37 -7.55 0.91
C HIS A 249 -1.25 -7.77 2.43
N GLY A 250 -2.26 -7.40 3.22
CA GLY A 250 -2.30 -7.66 4.67
C GLY A 250 -1.66 -6.59 5.56
N ARG A 251 -1.11 -5.50 4.98
CA ARG A 251 -0.56 -4.38 5.79
C ARG A 251 -1.68 -3.50 6.33
N ARG A 252 -1.47 -2.88 7.50
CA ARG A 252 -2.44 -1.95 8.08
C ARG A 252 -2.54 -0.66 7.23
N THR A 253 -3.75 -0.15 7.03
CA THR A 253 -3.98 1.13 6.31
C THR A 253 -3.98 2.32 7.24
N ALA A 254 -4.51 2.16 8.45
CA ALA A 254 -4.56 3.22 9.44
C ALA A 254 -4.55 2.66 10.87
N PHE A 255 -4.24 3.52 11.82
CA PHE A 255 -4.71 3.37 13.20
C PHE A 255 -5.56 4.59 13.54
N ARG A 256 -6.43 4.42 14.54
CA ARG A 256 -7.26 5.50 15.07
C ARG A 256 -7.09 5.62 16.58
N LEU A 257 -7.43 6.79 17.10
CA LEU A 257 -7.52 7.09 18.52
C LEU A 257 -8.84 7.80 18.78
N SER A 258 -9.68 7.20 19.62
CA SER A 258 -10.90 7.83 20.12
C SER A 258 -10.59 8.99 21.06
N THR A 259 -11.57 9.87 21.28
CA THR A 259 -11.47 10.96 22.27
C THR A 259 -11.08 10.45 23.66
N ASP A 260 -11.63 9.30 24.08
CA ASP A 260 -11.33 8.68 25.38
C ASP A 260 -9.89 8.18 25.46
N GLU A 261 -9.37 7.58 24.38
CA GLU A 261 -7.97 7.13 24.30
C GLU A 261 -7.02 8.31 24.31
N LEU A 262 -7.33 9.37 23.56
CA LEU A 262 -6.58 10.63 23.63
C LEU A 262 -6.60 11.21 25.04
N ALA A 263 -7.77 11.29 25.68
CA ALA A 263 -7.90 11.79 27.04
C ALA A 263 -7.05 10.97 28.02
N LYS A 264 -7.07 9.64 27.92
CA LYS A 264 -6.22 8.74 28.73
C LYS A 264 -4.73 9.01 28.52
N LEU A 265 -4.27 9.21 27.28
CA LEU A 265 -2.87 9.53 26.98
C LEU A 265 -2.41 10.83 27.65
N PHE A 266 -3.33 11.78 27.88
CA PHE A 266 -3.06 13.02 28.62
C PHE A 266 -3.44 12.97 30.10
N GLY A 267 -3.86 11.81 30.65
CA GLY A 267 -4.28 11.68 32.04
C GLY A 267 -5.61 12.38 32.39
N ARG A 268 -6.45 12.66 31.40
CA ARG A 268 -7.74 13.38 31.51
C ARG A 268 -8.95 12.43 31.56
N VAL A 269 -8.91 11.42 32.41
CA VAL A 269 -10.05 10.48 32.54
C VAL A 269 -11.17 11.15 33.34
N GLY A 270 -12.38 11.28 32.77
CA GLY A 270 -13.56 11.82 33.45
C GLY A 270 -13.77 13.34 33.35
N TRP A 271 -13.10 14.02 32.41
CA TRP A 271 -13.43 15.40 32.05
C TRP A 271 -14.54 15.37 30.98
N THR A 272 -15.78 15.64 31.39
CA THR A 272 -16.91 15.94 30.49
C THR A 272 -17.26 17.41 30.58
#